data_AF-D8RJ25-F1
#
_entry.id   AF-D8RJ25-F1
#
_cell.length_a   1.000
_cell.length_b   1.000
_cell.length_c   1.000
_cell.angle_alpha   90.00
_cell.angle_beta   90.00
_cell.angle_gamma   90.00
#
_symmetry.space_group_name_H-M   'P 1'
#
loop_
_entity.id
_entity.type
_entity.pdbx_description
1 polymer ?
#
loop_
_entity_poly.entity_id
_entity_poly.type
_entity_poly.pdbx_seq_one_letter_code
_entity_poly.pdbx_strand_id
1 'polypeptide(L)'
;MALQLCFFPSRLLLPGVQVLYIPVPDFPFLSCSPTDLKIECFPEEAAEAIGNSTFFCSVAKNTVNTITSTGGALFNDEQQQHFSGFPVVGYFHKFQARGGCQYTYSNSTNLALPESERLVCGQDFRAYGQFWFHVSVSISISDVGSFIRDVKQLRDLSPERLCLLDTTLRFLKASQAYLGPKNDAAQIEFITFRDRRPGEPQTYEDVAEEIEQLLLFKYNRKPHFGKNRPHAFRDIGRKTNNLSKFLLARNKLDPQGWFSSDWPDSVLGIRGSPVTTNDGCALEGLCVCSEARHCAPDKG
;
A
#
# COMPACT_ATOMS: atom_id res chain seq x y z
N MET A 1 -9.81 -22.17 10.99
CA MET A 1 -8.63 -22.96 10.57
C MET A 1 -8.38 -22.62 9.11
N ALA A 2 -7.61 -21.57 8.84
CA ALA A 2 -7.35 -21.11 7.47
C ALA A 2 -6.06 -21.78 6.98
N LEU A 3 -6.19 -22.72 6.05
CA LEU A 3 -5.08 -23.35 5.36
C LEU A 3 -4.55 -22.35 4.33
N GLN A 4 -3.44 -21.67 4.64
CA GLN A 4 -2.79 -20.77 3.70
C GLN A 4 -1.91 -21.61 2.76
N LEU A 5 -2.52 -22.08 1.67
CA LEU A 5 -1.85 -22.87 0.64
C LEU A 5 -1.00 -21.93 -0.23
N CYS A 6 0.31 -21.95 -0.03
CA CYS A 6 1.28 -21.43 -0.99
C CYS A 6 1.37 -22.41 -2.17
N PHE A 7 0.59 -22.17 -3.22
CA PHE A 7 0.78 -22.84 -4.51
C PHE A 7 1.69 -22.00 -5.41
N PHE A 8 2.88 -22.52 -5.70
CA PHE A 8 3.54 -22.33 -6.99
C PHE A 8 3.46 -23.67 -7.75
N PRO A 9 3.31 -23.63 -9.08
CA PRO A 9 4.48 -24.05 -9.85
C PRO A 9 4.69 -23.29 -11.18
N SER A 10 5.96 -23.25 -11.58
CA SER A 10 6.46 -23.24 -12.97
C SER A 10 6.68 -21.89 -13.69
N ARG A 11 7.97 -21.56 -13.88
CA ARG A 11 8.56 -20.78 -14.99
C ARG A 11 7.88 -19.46 -15.38
N LEU A 12 7.93 -18.48 -14.49
CA LEU A 12 7.83 -17.05 -14.83
C LEU A 12 9.00 -16.29 -14.20
N LEU A 13 10.21 -16.81 -14.40
CA LEU A 13 11.46 -16.14 -14.05
C LEU A 13 12.10 -15.63 -15.34
N LEU A 14 12.34 -14.32 -15.42
CA LEU A 14 13.28 -13.71 -16.36
C LEU A 14 14.17 -12.73 -15.59
N PRO A 15 15.43 -12.54 -16.03
CA PRO A 15 16.45 -11.81 -15.30
C PRO A 15 16.07 -10.33 -15.21
N GLY A 16 16.16 -9.75 -14.01
CA GLY A 16 16.11 -8.31 -13.81
C GLY A 16 14.89 -7.77 -13.03
N VAL A 17 13.79 -8.52 -12.89
CA VAL A 17 12.68 -8.15 -12.01
C VAL A 17 12.13 -9.40 -11.32
N GLN A 18 12.57 -9.63 -10.09
CA GLN A 18 11.97 -10.65 -9.22
C GLN A 18 10.74 -10.05 -8.55
N VAL A 19 9.54 -10.39 -9.04
CA VAL A 19 8.33 -10.23 -8.20
C VAL A 19 8.37 -11.39 -7.21
N LEU A 20 9.14 -11.22 -6.14
CA LEU A 20 9.18 -12.18 -5.07
C LEU A 20 8.01 -11.89 -4.12
N TYR A 21 7.10 -12.86 -3.99
CA TYR A 21 6.19 -12.90 -2.87
C TYR A 21 6.99 -13.28 -1.62
N ILE A 22 7.54 -12.27 -0.95
CA ILE A 22 7.95 -12.40 0.45
C ILE A 22 6.73 -11.92 1.23
N PRO A 23 6.19 -12.70 2.19
CA PRO A 23 5.33 -12.13 3.21
C PRO A 23 6.23 -11.25 4.09
N VAL A 24 6.61 -10.08 3.58
CA VAL A 24 7.15 -9.05 4.42
C VAL A 24 5.95 -8.55 5.22
N PRO A 25 5.96 -8.58 6.57
CA PRO A 25 5.02 -7.74 7.31
C PRO A 25 5.17 -6.35 6.72
N ASP A 26 4.07 -5.76 6.22
CA ASP A 26 4.04 -4.45 5.56
C ASP A 26 5.21 -3.58 6.11
N PHE A 27 6.25 -3.35 5.30
CA PHE A 27 7.50 -2.68 5.73
C PHE A 27 7.29 -1.35 6.47
N PRO A 28 6.22 -0.56 6.20
CA PRO A 28 6.05 0.72 6.87
C PRO A 28 5.95 0.62 8.39
N PHE A 29 5.58 -0.54 8.93
CA PHE A 29 4.98 -0.59 10.26
C PHE A 29 5.85 -1.20 11.36
N LEU A 30 7.17 -1.13 11.19
CA LEU A 30 8.08 -1.45 12.28
C LEU A 30 8.01 -0.35 13.36
N SER A 31 8.18 -0.77 14.62
CA SER A 31 8.47 0.17 15.70
C SER A 31 9.95 0.51 15.61
N CYS A 32 10.26 1.79 15.42
CA CYS A 32 11.63 2.26 15.23
C CYS A 32 12.05 3.05 16.48
N SER A 33 13.35 2.99 16.83
CA SER A 33 13.87 3.97 17.78
C SER A 33 13.81 5.37 17.14
N PRO A 34 13.85 6.47 17.93
CA PRO A 34 13.83 7.81 17.37
C PRO A 34 15.03 8.08 16.45
N THR A 35 16.16 7.42 16.72
CA THR A 35 17.36 7.45 15.87
C THR A 35 17.13 6.71 14.55
N ASP A 36 16.51 5.52 14.59
CA ASP A 36 16.20 4.74 13.40
C ASP A 36 15.15 5.46 12.52
N LEU A 37 14.16 6.12 13.13
CA LEU A 37 13.21 6.98 12.41
C LEU A 37 13.90 8.08 11.63
N LYS A 38 14.93 8.73 12.21
CA LYS A 38 15.74 9.70 11.47
C LYS A 38 16.54 9.03 10.35
N ILE A 39 17.07 7.84 10.59
CA ILE A 39 17.85 7.11 9.58
C ILE A 39 16.97 6.57 8.45
N GLU A 40 15.70 6.24 8.68
CA GLU A 40 14.77 5.77 7.64
C GLU A 40 14.09 6.93 6.90
N CYS A 41 13.64 7.97 7.61
CA CYS A 41 12.88 9.07 6.98
C CYS A 41 13.76 10.08 6.25
N PHE A 42 14.96 10.40 6.75
CA PHE A 42 15.83 11.40 6.11
C PHE A 42 16.34 10.94 4.72
N PRO A 43 16.68 9.67 4.48
CA PRO A 43 17.07 9.21 3.15
C PRO A 43 15.94 9.19 2.14
N GLU A 44 14.68 9.02 2.53
CA GLU A 44 13.55 8.95 1.59
C GLU A 44 13.26 10.33 0.99
N GLU A 45 13.09 11.36 1.84
CA GLU A 45 12.95 12.75 1.40
C GLU A 45 14.19 13.23 0.61
N ALA A 46 15.40 12.83 1.02
CA ALA A 46 16.64 13.16 0.30
C ALA A 46 16.77 12.40 -1.03
N ALA A 47 16.33 11.15 -1.10
CA ALA A 47 16.37 10.36 -2.33
C ALA A 47 15.36 10.87 -3.35
N GLU A 48 14.16 11.25 -2.90
CA GLU A 48 13.15 11.92 -3.71
C GLU A 48 13.67 13.26 -4.25
N ALA A 49 14.37 14.05 -3.42
CA ALA A 49 15.01 15.28 -3.88
C ALA A 49 16.12 15.04 -4.93
N ILE A 50 16.76 13.86 -4.92
CA ILE A 50 17.76 13.48 -5.92
C ILE A 50 17.08 13.01 -7.23
N GLY A 51 15.90 12.37 -7.15
CA GLY A 51 15.09 11.98 -8.31
C GLY A 51 15.81 11.02 -9.28
N ASN A 52 16.74 10.20 -8.78
CA ASN A 52 17.61 9.37 -9.63
C ASN A 52 17.14 7.92 -9.69
N SER A 53 16.60 7.53 -10.85
CA SER A 53 16.13 6.17 -11.14
C SER A 53 17.18 5.08 -10.89
N THR A 54 18.45 5.33 -11.21
CA THR A 54 19.54 4.36 -10.96
C THR A 54 19.75 4.10 -9.47
N PHE A 55 19.65 5.15 -8.64
CA PHE A 55 19.73 5.02 -7.19
C PHE A 55 18.57 4.17 -6.67
N PHE A 56 17.34 4.49 -7.03
CA PHE A 56 16.16 3.75 -6.60
C PHE A 56 16.20 2.28 -7.03
N CYS A 57 16.58 2.00 -8.27
CA CYS A 57 16.74 0.62 -8.74
C CYS A 57 17.85 -0.14 -8.02
N SER A 58 18.97 0.52 -7.70
CA SER A 58 20.05 -0.10 -6.93
C SER A 58 19.58 -0.45 -5.52
N VAL A 59 18.90 0.47 -4.83
CA VAL A 59 18.35 0.25 -3.49
C VAL A 59 17.32 -0.89 -3.53
N ALA A 60 16.32 -0.81 -4.42
CA ALA A 60 15.29 -1.84 -4.56
C ALA A 60 15.88 -3.23 -4.84
N LYS A 61 16.86 -3.32 -5.76
CA LYS A 61 17.55 -4.58 -6.06
C LYS A 61 18.32 -5.13 -4.85
N ASN A 62 19.02 -4.27 -4.12
CA ASN A 62 19.76 -4.67 -2.92
C ASN A 62 18.81 -5.12 -1.80
N THR A 63 17.69 -4.43 -1.61
CA THR A 63 16.64 -4.80 -0.64
C THR A 63 16.05 -6.16 -0.98
N VAL A 64 15.62 -6.37 -2.23
CA VAL A 64 15.09 -7.66 -2.69
C VAL A 64 16.13 -8.76 -2.48
N ASN A 65 17.37 -8.59 -2.97
CA ASN A 65 18.43 -9.58 -2.81
C ASN A 65 18.66 -9.93 -1.33
N THR A 66 18.76 -8.94 -0.46
CA THR A 66 18.96 -9.12 0.98
C THR A 66 17.82 -9.90 1.61
N ILE A 67 16.56 -9.54 1.33
CA ILE A 67 15.41 -10.25 1.89
C ILE A 67 15.32 -11.66 1.32
N THR A 68 15.60 -11.84 0.02
CA THR A 68 15.60 -13.17 -0.62
C THR A 68 16.65 -14.10 -0.02
N SER A 69 17.82 -13.57 0.34
CA SER A 69 18.95 -14.37 0.85
C SER A 69 18.86 -14.64 2.34
N THR A 70 18.23 -13.74 3.11
CA THR A 70 18.07 -13.87 4.56
C THR A 70 16.72 -14.45 4.98
N GLY A 71 15.81 -14.65 4.03
CA GLY A 71 14.46 -15.15 4.29
C GLY A 71 13.51 -14.12 4.88
N GLY A 72 13.92 -12.88 5.09
CA GLY A 72 13.05 -11.82 5.64
C GLY A 72 12.48 -12.17 7.01
N ALA A 73 13.33 -12.68 7.90
CA ALA A 73 12.97 -13.20 9.23
C ALA A 73 12.09 -14.47 9.22
N LEU A 74 12.02 -15.17 8.08
CA LEU A 74 11.47 -16.52 7.99
C LEU A 74 12.59 -17.55 8.10
N PHE A 75 12.29 -18.66 8.75
CA PHE A 75 13.24 -19.77 8.99
C PHE A 75 12.60 -21.10 8.60
N ASN A 76 13.40 -22.03 8.12
CA ASN A 76 12.94 -23.36 7.70
C ASN A 76 13.00 -24.39 8.84
N ASP A 77 13.60 -24.04 9.98
CA ASP A 77 13.68 -24.85 11.19
C ASP A 77 12.83 -24.28 12.35
N GLU A 78 12.46 -25.14 13.28
CA GLU A 78 11.65 -24.75 14.45
C GLU A 78 12.41 -23.88 15.46
N GLN A 79 13.75 -23.96 15.44
CA GLN A 79 14.64 -23.19 16.32
C GLN A 79 14.84 -21.74 15.82
N GLN A 80 14.34 -21.40 14.63
CA GLN A 80 14.42 -20.06 14.02
C GLN A 80 15.87 -19.58 13.79
N GLN A 81 16.76 -20.48 13.36
CA GLN A 81 18.18 -20.17 13.21
C GLN A 81 18.70 -20.24 11.77
N HIS A 82 18.02 -20.99 10.90
CA HIS A 82 18.49 -21.31 9.56
C HIS A 82 17.40 -21.05 8.52
N PHE A 83 17.74 -20.19 7.57
CA PHE A 83 16.99 -20.03 6.34
C PHE A 83 17.69 -20.80 5.22
N SER A 84 16.99 -21.78 4.65
CA SER A 84 17.49 -22.62 3.55
C SER A 84 16.86 -22.29 2.21
N GLY A 85 15.82 -21.44 2.19
CA GLY A 85 15.17 -20.97 0.97
C GLY A 85 13.65 -20.94 1.04
N PHE A 86 13.04 -20.34 0.01
CA PHE A 86 11.60 -20.37 -0.23
C PHE A 86 11.19 -21.62 -1.03
N PRO A 87 9.95 -22.16 -0.85
CA PRO A 87 8.93 -21.68 0.10
C PRO A 87 9.23 -22.14 1.54
N VAL A 88 8.92 -21.27 2.50
CA VAL A 88 8.94 -21.62 3.93
C VAL A 88 7.57 -22.18 4.30
N VAL A 89 7.54 -23.44 4.75
CA VAL A 89 6.30 -24.15 5.12
C VAL A 89 6.41 -24.62 6.56
N GLY A 90 5.47 -24.24 7.41
CA GLY A 90 5.48 -24.61 8.82
C GLY A 90 4.46 -23.86 9.66
N TYR A 91 4.56 -23.99 10.99
CA TYR A 91 3.68 -23.30 11.92
C TYR A 91 4.15 -21.88 12.20
N PHE A 92 3.40 -20.89 11.74
CA PHE A 92 3.65 -19.47 11.99
C PHE A 92 3.12 -18.98 13.35
N HIS A 93 3.02 -19.86 14.35
CA HIS A 93 2.44 -19.54 15.67
C HIS A 93 3.31 -18.59 16.52
N LYS A 94 4.60 -18.47 16.19
CA LYS A 94 5.53 -17.49 16.77
C LYS A 94 5.70 -16.25 15.91
N PHE A 95 4.95 -16.13 14.81
CA PHE A 95 5.01 -14.96 13.95
C PHE A 95 4.39 -13.78 14.69
N GLN A 96 5.24 -12.83 15.06
CA GLN A 96 4.78 -11.58 15.62
C GLN A 96 4.70 -10.57 14.49
N ALA A 97 3.49 -10.12 14.18
CA ALA A 97 3.32 -9.10 13.15
C ALA A 97 4.08 -7.81 13.52
N ARG A 98 4.10 -7.41 14.82
CA ARG A 98 4.77 -6.20 15.36
C ARG A 98 5.01 -6.24 16.88
N GLY A 99 6.03 -5.49 17.32
CA GLY A 99 6.14 -5.00 18.70
C GLY A 99 5.14 -3.88 19.00
N GLY A 100 4.94 -3.55 20.28
CA GLY A 100 4.06 -2.45 20.67
C GLY A 100 4.72 -1.08 20.40
N CYS A 101 4.09 -0.22 19.60
CA CYS A 101 4.38 1.23 19.61
C CYS A 101 3.62 1.87 20.78
N GLN A 102 4.09 1.66 22.01
CA GLN A 102 3.34 2.04 23.21
C GLN A 102 3.51 3.53 23.57
N TYR A 103 4.39 4.27 22.89
CA TYR A 103 4.80 5.61 23.28
C TYR A 103 4.62 6.62 22.15
N THR A 104 4.14 7.81 22.52
CA THR A 104 3.93 8.94 21.60
C THR A 104 5.05 9.95 21.78
N TYR A 105 5.59 10.55 20.71
CA TYR A 105 6.73 11.48 20.77
C TYR A 105 6.56 12.61 21.81
N SER A 106 5.31 13.03 22.05
CA SER A 106 4.95 14.16 22.90
C SER A 106 4.77 13.84 24.40
N ASN A 107 4.86 12.58 24.83
CA ASN A 107 4.60 12.26 26.25
C ASN A 107 5.84 12.58 27.10
N SER A 108 5.73 13.53 28.04
CA SER A 108 6.83 13.97 28.91
C SER A 108 7.33 12.88 29.87
N THR A 109 6.56 11.81 30.07
CA THR A 109 6.99 10.60 30.78
C THR A 109 8.08 9.81 30.02
N ASN A 110 8.30 10.09 28.73
CA ASN A 110 9.29 9.41 27.89
C ASN A 110 10.74 9.85 28.13
N LEU A 111 10.97 10.99 28.79
CA LEU A 111 12.35 11.43 29.08
C LEU A 111 13.06 10.51 30.08
N ALA A 112 12.32 9.68 30.82
CA ALA A 112 12.86 8.77 31.82
C ALA A 112 13.49 7.50 31.23
N LEU A 113 13.09 7.07 30.03
CA LEU A 113 13.68 5.89 29.37
C LEU A 113 14.87 6.29 28.47
N PRO A 114 15.92 5.44 28.36
CA PRO A 114 16.97 5.59 27.36
C PRO A 114 16.39 5.71 25.94
N GLU A 115 17.03 6.49 25.07
CA GLU A 115 16.54 6.75 23.70
C GLU A 115 16.34 5.46 22.88
N SER A 116 17.19 4.44 23.10
CA SER A 116 17.09 3.11 22.49
C SER A 116 15.84 2.33 22.89
N GLU A 117 15.16 2.72 23.97
CA GLU A 117 13.95 2.04 24.49
C GLU A 117 12.67 2.83 24.18
N ARG A 118 12.78 4.00 23.54
CA ARG A 118 11.65 4.82 23.13
C ARG A 118 11.11 4.35 21.78
N LEU A 119 10.33 3.27 21.79
CA LEU A 119 9.71 2.75 20.58
C LEU A 119 8.58 3.66 20.10
N VAL A 120 8.80 4.30 18.95
CA VAL A 120 7.80 5.13 18.27
C VAL A 120 7.33 4.40 17.01
N CYS A 121 6.08 4.60 16.63
CA CYS A 121 5.57 4.02 15.39
C CYS A 121 6.16 4.75 14.19
N GLY A 122 6.62 3.98 13.19
CA GLY A 122 7.12 4.51 11.92
C GLY A 122 6.16 5.52 11.29
N GLN A 123 4.83 5.32 11.40
CA GLN A 123 3.81 6.23 10.86
C GLN A 123 3.36 7.34 11.82
N ASP A 124 3.97 7.50 12.99
CA ASP A 124 3.56 8.57 13.90
C ASP A 124 3.94 9.92 13.28
N PHE A 125 2.93 10.58 12.70
CA PHE A 125 3.09 11.89 12.05
C PHE A 125 3.64 12.95 13.00
N ARG A 126 3.46 12.78 14.33
CA ARG A 126 3.99 13.71 15.34
C ARG A 126 5.49 13.54 15.56
N ALA A 127 6.03 12.38 15.20
CA ALA A 127 7.44 12.05 15.30
C ALA A 127 8.21 12.31 14.00
N TYR A 128 7.57 12.97 13.02
CA TYR A 128 8.10 13.12 11.67
C TYR A 128 8.48 11.76 11.05
N GLY A 129 7.69 10.72 11.35
CA GLY A 129 7.88 9.38 10.83
C GLY A 129 7.37 9.22 9.39
N GLN A 130 7.64 8.05 8.80
CA GLN A 130 7.37 7.73 7.40
C GLN A 130 5.96 8.15 6.94
N PHE A 131 5.86 8.68 5.73
CA PHE A 131 4.62 9.19 5.15
C PHE A 131 4.45 8.70 3.72
N TRP A 132 3.41 7.89 3.51
CA TRP A 132 3.22 7.14 2.27
C TRP A 132 1.79 7.28 1.75
N PHE A 133 1.64 7.21 0.44
CA PHE A 133 0.40 6.76 -0.17
C PHE A 133 0.40 5.24 -0.26
N HIS A 134 -0.69 4.64 0.22
CA HIS A 134 -0.95 3.22 0.09
C HIS A 134 -2.10 3.08 -0.90
N VAL A 135 -1.91 2.27 -1.94
CA VAL A 135 -2.95 1.87 -2.89
C VAL A 135 -3.22 0.39 -2.71
N SER A 136 -4.50 0.00 -2.68
CA SER A 136 -4.86 -1.40 -2.50
C SER A 136 -6.18 -1.69 -3.20
N VAL A 137 -6.15 -2.54 -4.23
CA VAL A 137 -7.31 -2.84 -5.09
C VAL A 137 -7.50 -4.35 -5.27
N SER A 138 -8.74 -4.83 -5.13
CA SER A 138 -9.08 -6.25 -5.33
C SER A 138 -9.44 -6.54 -6.79
N ILE A 139 -8.62 -7.31 -7.51
CA ILE A 139 -8.85 -7.77 -8.88
C ILE A 139 -9.34 -9.21 -8.93
N SER A 140 -10.19 -9.57 -9.90
CA SER A 140 -10.57 -10.97 -10.14
C SER A 140 -9.34 -11.80 -10.49
N ILE A 141 -9.25 -13.02 -9.97
CA ILE A 141 -8.12 -13.94 -10.27
C ILE A 141 -7.98 -14.16 -11.79
N SER A 142 -9.09 -14.17 -12.53
CA SER A 142 -9.11 -14.30 -14.00
C SER A 142 -8.33 -13.21 -14.73
N ASP A 143 -8.25 -12.01 -14.15
CA ASP A 143 -7.69 -10.84 -14.84
C ASP A 143 -6.26 -10.53 -14.41
N VAL A 144 -5.77 -11.17 -13.34
CA VAL A 144 -4.40 -10.99 -12.83
C VAL A 144 -3.36 -11.15 -13.94
N GLY A 145 -3.51 -12.17 -14.80
CA GLY A 145 -2.58 -12.40 -15.91
C GLY A 145 -2.59 -11.28 -16.95
N SER A 146 -3.75 -10.68 -17.23
CA SER A 146 -3.87 -9.53 -18.13
C SER A 146 -3.30 -8.27 -17.49
N PHE A 147 -3.59 -8.03 -16.21
CA PHE A 147 -3.06 -6.89 -15.47
C PHE A 147 -1.52 -6.92 -15.42
N ILE A 148 -0.92 -8.08 -15.12
CA ILE A 148 0.54 -8.24 -15.14
C ILE A 148 1.12 -7.93 -16.52
N ARG A 149 0.42 -8.26 -17.62
CA ARG A 149 0.89 -7.93 -18.98
C ARG A 149 0.86 -6.41 -19.22
N ASP A 150 -0.19 -5.72 -18.79
CA ASP A 150 -0.28 -4.27 -18.91
C ASP A 150 0.83 -3.57 -18.11
N VAL A 151 1.06 -3.99 -16.86
CA VAL A 151 2.16 -3.45 -16.04
C VAL A 151 3.53 -3.74 -16.67
N LYS A 152 3.71 -4.91 -17.31
CA LYS A 152 4.94 -5.22 -18.06
C LYS A 152 5.13 -4.30 -19.26
N GLN A 153 4.06 -3.92 -19.96
CA GLN A 153 4.15 -2.94 -21.04
C GLN A 153 4.61 -1.57 -20.52
N LEU A 154 4.08 -1.12 -19.38
CA LEU A 154 4.55 0.11 -18.72
C LEU A 154 6.02 0.02 -18.33
N ARG A 155 6.44 -1.10 -17.73
CA ARG A 155 7.85 -1.37 -17.43
C ARG A 155 8.72 -1.33 -18.68
N ASP A 156 8.27 -1.91 -19.79
CA ASP A 156 9.07 -1.96 -21.01
C ASP A 156 9.27 -0.56 -21.64
N LEU A 157 8.37 0.39 -21.34
CA LEU A 157 8.53 1.80 -21.74
C LEU A 157 9.54 2.54 -20.86
N SER A 158 9.53 2.30 -19.54
CA SER A 158 10.44 2.97 -18.60
C SER A 158 10.77 2.09 -17.40
N PRO A 159 11.71 1.13 -17.55
CA PRO A 159 11.91 0.08 -16.54
C PRO A 159 12.41 0.63 -15.21
N GLU A 160 13.19 1.70 -15.24
CA GLU A 160 13.80 2.25 -14.04
C GLU A 160 12.82 3.08 -13.18
N ARG A 161 11.70 3.51 -13.76
CA ARG A 161 10.70 4.32 -13.04
C ARG A 161 9.82 3.49 -12.10
N LEU A 162 9.76 2.17 -12.29
CA LEU A 162 8.98 1.28 -11.42
C LEU A 162 9.76 0.84 -10.17
N CYS A 163 11.05 1.17 -10.06
CA CYS A 163 11.90 0.73 -8.95
C CYS A 163 11.51 1.34 -7.60
N LEU A 164 10.69 2.39 -7.62
CA LEU A 164 10.13 3.06 -6.43
C LEU A 164 8.91 2.34 -5.84
N LEU A 165 8.31 1.41 -6.59
CA LEU A 165 7.06 0.77 -6.19
C LEU A 165 7.34 -0.51 -5.39
N ASP A 166 7.07 -0.45 -4.09
CA ASP A 166 6.93 -1.67 -3.29
C ASP A 166 5.53 -2.26 -3.53
N THR A 167 5.47 -3.42 -4.18
CA THR A 167 4.21 -4.05 -4.61
C THR A 167 4.02 -5.41 -3.94
N THR A 168 2.83 -5.63 -3.38
CA THR A 168 2.42 -6.91 -2.82
C THR A 168 1.16 -7.45 -3.49
N LEU A 169 1.06 -8.77 -3.57
CA LEU A 169 -0.09 -9.48 -4.11
C LEU A 169 -0.57 -10.52 -3.10
N ARG A 170 -1.83 -10.45 -2.69
CA ARG A 170 -2.42 -11.42 -1.74
C ARG A 170 -3.69 -12.02 -2.32
N PHE A 171 -4.02 -13.25 -1.96
CA PHE A 171 -5.28 -13.87 -2.39
C PHE A 171 -6.34 -13.78 -1.30
N LEU A 172 -7.54 -13.36 -1.69
CA LEU A 172 -8.71 -13.20 -0.84
C LEU A 172 -9.82 -14.13 -1.31
N LYS A 173 -10.50 -14.76 -0.36
CA LYS A 173 -11.74 -15.50 -0.64
C LYS A 173 -12.94 -14.55 -0.71
N ALA A 174 -13.93 -14.94 -1.51
CA ALA A 174 -15.24 -14.29 -1.52
C ALA A 174 -15.84 -14.18 -0.11
N SER A 175 -16.57 -13.10 0.16
CA SER A 175 -17.18 -12.83 1.46
C SER A 175 -18.65 -12.46 1.34
N GLN A 176 -19.44 -12.89 2.33
CA GLN A 176 -20.85 -12.51 2.44
C GLN A 176 -21.05 -11.08 2.98
N ALA A 177 -19.99 -10.41 3.43
CA ALA A 177 -20.07 -9.02 3.88
C ALA A 177 -20.54 -8.10 2.73
N TYR A 178 -21.42 -7.14 3.04
CA TYR A 178 -21.99 -6.23 2.05
C TYR A 178 -20.96 -5.33 1.37
N LEU A 179 -19.87 -4.99 2.08
CA LEU A 179 -18.72 -4.27 1.55
C LEU A 179 -17.53 -5.21 1.25
N GLY A 180 -17.71 -6.53 1.32
CA GLY A 180 -16.67 -7.52 1.04
C GLY A 180 -16.41 -7.75 -0.46
N PRO A 181 -15.42 -8.57 -0.82
CA PRO A 181 -15.23 -9.03 -2.20
C PRO A 181 -16.35 -10.00 -2.63
N LYS A 182 -16.89 -9.81 -3.83
CA LYS A 182 -17.95 -10.67 -4.42
C LYS A 182 -17.46 -12.08 -4.75
N ASN A 183 -16.25 -12.16 -5.31
CA ASN A 183 -15.62 -13.37 -5.80
C ASN A 183 -14.24 -13.53 -5.14
N ASP A 184 -13.66 -14.71 -5.27
CA ASP A 184 -12.23 -14.90 -4.99
C ASP A 184 -11.42 -13.91 -5.83
N ALA A 185 -10.48 -13.22 -5.18
CA ALA A 185 -9.79 -12.08 -5.75
C ALA A 185 -8.30 -12.10 -5.37
N ALA A 186 -7.48 -11.47 -6.20
CA ALA A 186 -6.15 -11.03 -5.79
C ALA A 186 -6.23 -9.58 -5.31
N GLN A 187 -5.76 -9.30 -4.11
CA GLN A 187 -5.50 -7.96 -3.62
C GLN A 187 -4.13 -7.54 -4.13
N ILE A 188 -4.09 -6.52 -4.99
CA ILE A 188 -2.86 -5.87 -5.42
C ILE A 188 -2.69 -4.63 -4.55
N GLU A 189 -1.53 -4.48 -3.95
CA GLU A 189 -1.19 -3.29 -3.18
C GLU A 189 0.16 -2.77 -3.60
N PHE A 190 0.31 -1.46 -3.58
CA PHE A 190 1.61 -0.84 -3.66
C PHE A 190 1.66 0.42 -2.82
N ILE A 191 2.86 0.78 -2.43
CA ILE A 191 3.14 1.93 -1.58
C ILE A 191 4.05 2.87 -2.36
N THR A 192 3.76 4.16 -2.25
CA THR A 192 4.52 5.25 -2.86
C THR A 192 4.84 6.28 -1.79
N PHE A 193 6.02 6.91 -1.92
CA PHE A 193 6.41 8.05 -1.09
C PHE A 193 5.33 9.12 -1.09
N ARG A 194 5.23 9.94 -0.05
CA ARG A 194 4.40 11.13 -0.07
C ARG A 194 5.16 12.30 0.53
N ASP A 195 5.38 13.34 -0.28
CA ASP A 195 5.92 14.60 0.22
C ASP A 195 4.94 15.21 1.24
N ARG A 196 5.49 15.77 2.31
CA ARG A 196 4.69 16.43 3.36
C ARG A 196 4.15 17.77 2.89
N ARG A 197 4.77 18.38 1.89
CA ARG A 197 4.34 19.62 1.25
C ARG A 197 3.19 19.29 0.31
N PRO A 198 1.97 19.79 0.58
CA PRO A 198 0.83 19.46 -0.24
C PRO A 198 1.00 19.95 -1.68
N GLY A 199 0.63 19.13 -2.65
CA GLY A 199 0.67 19.48 -4.07
C GLY A 199 2.07 19.60 -4.67
N GLU A 200 3.07 18.97 -4.06
CA GLU A 200 4.36 18.70 -4.70
C GLU A 200 4.31 17.31 -5.36
N PRO A 201 4.67 17.19 -6.65
CA PRO A 201 4.65 15.90 -7.34
C PRO A 201 5.75 14.98 -6.81
N GLN A 202 5.49 13.68 -6.84
CA GLN A 202 6.47 12.67 -6.45
C GLN A 202 7.34 12.24 -7.63
N THR A 203 8.52 11.70 -7.34
CA THR A 203 9.34 11.13 -8.40
C THR A 203 8.61 9.98 -9.08
N TYR A 204 8.36 10.12 -10.38
CA TYR A 204 7.64 9.12 -11.20
C TYR A 204 6.21 8.80 -10.71
N GLU A 205 5.52 9.81 -10.14
CA GLU A 205 4.11 9.70 -9.74
C GLU A 205 3.22 9.21 -10.89
N ASP A 206 3.50 9.66 -12.11
CA ASP A 206 2.82 9.27 -13.35
C ASP A 206 2.71 7.75 -13.53
N VAL A 207 3.78 7.02 -13.21
CA VAL A 207 3.81 5.55 -13.34
C VAL A 207 2.94 4.88 -12.28
N ALA A 208 2.99 5.35 -11.04
CA ALA A 208 2.18 4.81 -9.96
C ALA A 208 0.68 5.05 -10.21
N GLU A 209 0.34 6.26 -10.65
CA GLU A 209 -1.03 6.64 -10.99
C GLU A 209 -1.55 5.87 -12.19
N GLU A 210 -0.74 5.63 -13.23
CA GLU A 210 -1.16 4.82 -14.37
C GLU A 210 -1.50 3.37 -13.93
N ILE A 211 -0.70 2.77 -13.04
CA ILE A 211 -0.98 1.44 -12.48
C ILE A 211 -2.27 1.45 -11.64
N GLU A 212 -2.47 2.49 -10.81
CA GLU A 212 -3.70 2.69 -10.04
C GLU A 212 -4.92 2.80 -10.97
N GLN A 213 -4.81 3.58 -12.06
CA GLN A 213 -5.86 3.79 -13.04
C GLN A 213 -6.18 2.54 -13.85
N LEU A 214 -5.19 1.72 -14.21
CA LEU A 214 -5.41 0.41 -14.80
C LEU A 214 -6.30 -0.44 -13.90
N LEU A 215 -5.97 -0.54 -12.61
CA LEU A 215 -6.75 -1.31 -11.64
C LEU A 215 -8.18 -0.76 -11.47
N LEU A 216 -8.31 0.54 -11.23
CA LEU A 216 -9.59 1.17 -10.88
C LEU A 216 -10.52 1.38 -12.07
N PHE A 217 -10.00 1.64 -13.27
CA PHE A 217 -10.78 2.07 -14.42
C PHE A 217 -10.76 1.05 -15.56
N LYS A 218 -9.58 0.60 -16.03
CA LYS A 218 -9.52 -0.43 -17.09
C LYS A 218 -10.11 -1.75 -16.61
N TYR A 219 -9.70 -2.20 -15.42
CA TYR A 219 -10.24 -3.40 -14.81
C TYR A 219 -11.50 -3.13 -13.99
N ASN A 220 -11.90 -1.88 -13.75
CA ASN A 220 -13.09 -1.53 -12.96
C ASN A 220 -13.16 -2.31 -11.63
N ARG A 221 -12.09 -2.22 -10.84
CA ARG A 221 -11.93 -2.99 -9.60
C ARG A 221 -12.14 -2.15 -8.35
N LYS A 222 -12.37 -2.85 -7.25
CA LYS A 222 -12.83 -2.27 -6.00
C LYS A 222 -11.63 -1.86 -5.13
N PRO A 223 -11.55 -0.59 -4.71
CA PRO A 223 -10.54 -0.17 -3.76
C PRO A 223 -10.79 -0.74 -2.37
N HIS A 224 -9.73 -0.95 -1.62
CA HIS A 224 -9.74 -1.17 -0.19
C HIS A 224 -10.11 0.13 0.56
N PHE A 225 -11.16 0.10 1.38
CA PHE A 225 -11.71 1.30 2.03
C PHE A 225 -10.73 2.06 2.94
N GLY A 226 -9.73 1.37 3.50
CA GLY A 226 -8.74 1.98 4.41
C GLY A 226 -7.38 2.31 3.80
N LYS A 227 -7.20 2.15 2.48
CA LYS A 227 -5.88 2.22 1.82
C LYS A 227 -5.95 2.82 0.40
N ASN A 228 -6.80 3.84 0.18
CA ASN A 228 -6.91 4.50 -1.13
C ASN A 228 -7.30 5.98 -0.96
N ARG A 229 -7.03 6.76 -2.01
CA ARG A 229 -7.29 8.20 -2.08
C ARG A 229 -8.71 8.48 -2.64
N PRO A 230 -9.25 9.71 -2.50
CA PRO A 230 -10.64 10.01 -2.85
C PRO A 230 -11.07 9.58 -4.27
N HIS A 231 -10.23 9.78 -5.28
CA HIS A 231 -10.55 9.43 -6.67
C HIS A 231 -10.90 7.94 -6.88
N ALA A 232 -10.35 7.05 -6.04
CA ALA A 232 -10.59 5.62 -6.15
C ALA A 232 -12.04 5.21 -5.84
N PHE A 233 -12.71 6.00 -4.99
CA PHE A 233 -14.08 5.76 -4.54
C PHE A 233 -15.14 6.28 -5.51
N ARG A 234 -14.74 6.83 -6.66
CA ARG A 234 -15.67 7.13 -7.75
C ARG A 234 -16.47 5.87 -8.13
N ASP A 235 -17.79 6.02 -8.18
CA ASP A 235 -18.76 4.98 -8.51
C ASP A 235 -18.71 3.73 -7.60
N ILE A 236 -18.41 3.89 -6.31
CA ILE A 236 -18.26 2.80 -5.34
C ILE A 236 -19.45 1.82 -5.31
N GLY A 237 -20.68 2.31 -5.58
CA GLY A 237 -21.89 1.49 -5.61
C GLY A 237 -21.83 0.40 -6.68
N ARG A 238 -21.14 0.65 -7.80
CA ARG A 238 -20.93 -0.34 -8.86
C ARG A 238 -19.81 -1.34 -8.52
N LYS A 239 -18.86 -0.93 -7.68
CA LYS A 239 -17.67 -1.70 -7.29
C LYS A 239 -17.86 -2.58 -6.04
N THR A 240 -18.91 -2.34 -5.25
CA THR A 240 -19.18 -3.05 -3.98
C THR A 240 -20.14 -4.24 -4.16
N ASN A 241 -20.14 -5.16 -3.18
CA ASN A 241 -21.02 -6.33 -3.19
C ASN A 241 -22.50 -5.91 -3.18
N ASN A 242 -22.91 -5.24 -2.12
CA ASN A 242 -24.27 -4.76 -1.96
C ASN A 242 -24.33 -3.51 -1.09
N LEU A 243 -23.96 -2.36 -1.66
CA LEU A 243 -23.99 -1.08 -0.96
C LEU A 243 -25.39 -0.77 -0.40
N SER A 244 -26.46 -1.04 -1.14
CA SER A 244 -27.82 -0.75 -0.69
C SER A 244 -28.18 -1.52 0.59
N LYS A 245 -27.84 -2.81 0.70
CA LYS A 245 -28.05 -3.57 1.95
C LYS A 245 -27.18 -3.06 3.09
N PHE A 246 -25.95 -2.64 2.81
CA PHE A 246 -25.10 -2.01 3.81
C PHE A 246 -25.75 -0.73 4.36
N LEU A 247 -26.22 0.15 3.49
CA LEU A 247 -26.88 1.40 3.88
C LEU A 247 -28.18 1.15 4.67
N LEU A 248 -28.97 0.14 4.30
CA LEU A 248 -30.15 -0.27 5.06
C LEU A 248 -29.79 -0.76 6.46
N ALA A 249 -28.78 -1.64 6.58
CA ALA A 249 -28.32 -2.15 7.87
C ALA A 249 -27.77 -1.01 8.75
N ARG A 250 -26.97 -0.12 8.16
CA ARG A 250 -26.45 1.08 8.83
C ARG A 250 -27.59 1.95 9.36
N ASN A 251 -28.55 2.33 8.52
CA ASN A 251 -29.65 3.20 8.94
C ASN A 251 -30.55 2.57 10.02
N LYS A 252 -30.62 1.23 10.08
CA LYS A 252 -31.33 0.52 11.14
C LYS A 252 -30.57 0.55 12.47
N LEU A 253 -29.24 0.44 12.43
CA LEU A 253 -28.38 0.36 13.62
C LEU A 253 -27.99 1.74 14.16
N ASP A 254 -27.90 2.73 13.27
CA ASP A 254 -27.52 4.12 13.58
C ASP A 254 -28.47 5.11 12.90
N PRO A 255 -29.75 5.15 13.33
CA PRO A 255 -30.75 6.03 12.70
C PRO A 255 -30.48 7.51 12.93
N GLN A 256 -29.73 7.88 13.99
CA GLN A 256 -29.35 9.25 14.26
C GLN A 256 -28.02 9.66 13.61
N GLY A 257 -27.27 8.72 13.03
CA GLY A 257 -26.02 9.00 12.34
C GLY A 257 -24.85 9.33 13.26
N TRP A 258 -24.80 8.79 14.48
CA TRP A 258 -23.70 9.00 15.42
C TRP A 258 -22.34 8.56 14.88
N PHE A 259 -22.33 7.58 13.97
CA PHE A 259 -21.13 7.07 13.30
C PHE A 259 -20.95 7.62 11.88
N SER A 260 -21.73 8.64 11.50
CA SER A 260 -21.63 9.29 10.20
C SER A 260 -20.72 10.52 10.28
N SER A 261 -19.90 10.73 9.25
CA SER A 261 -19.07 11.92 9.08
C SER A 261 -18.84 12.18 7.59
N ASP A 262 -18.24 13.33 7.24
CA ASP A 262 -18.09 13.75 5.85
C ASP A 262 -17.34 12.71 4.99
N TRP A 263 -16.28 12.12 5.54
CA TRP A 263 -15.47 11.12 4.84
C TRP A 263 -16.23 9.82 4.50
N PRO A 264 -16.70 9.01 5.46
CA PRO A 264 -17.40 7.76 5.17
C PRO A 264 -18.68 8.00 4.37
N ASP A 265 -19.42 9.10 4.62
CA ASP A 265 -20.63 9.38 3.84
C ASP A 265 -20.32 9.70 2.37
N SER A 266 -19.25 10.45 2.10
CA SER A 266 -18.82 10.72 0.72
C SER A 266 -18.27 9.47 0.04
N VAL A 267 -17.43 8.70 0.74
CA VAL A 267 -16.88 7.43 0.25
C VAL A 267 -17.98 6.40 -0.04
N LEU A 268 -19.11 6.44 0.68
CA LEU A 268 -20.29 5.59 0.44
C LEU A 268 -21.26 6.19 -0.59
N GLY A 269 -20.97 7.37 -1.14
CA GLY A 269 -21.81 8.04 -2.14
C GLY A 269 -23.12 8.63 -1.58
N ILE A 270 -23.20 8.86 -0.27
CA ILE A 270 -24.39 9.39 0.40
C ILE A 270 -24.44 10.92 0.30
N ARG A 271 -23.29 11.58 0.45
CA ARG A 271 -23.14 13.05 0.33
C ARG A 271 -22.58 13.49 -1.02
N GLY A 272 -22.62 12.62 -2.02
CA GLY A 272 -21.97 12.83 -3.31
C GLY A 272 -20.57 12.23 -3.37
N SER A 273 -19.82 12.58 -4.41
CA SER A 273 -18.49 12.05 -4.68
C SER A 273 -17.44 12.70 -3.77
N PRO A 274 -16.47 11.96 -3.22
CA PRO A 274 -15.34 12.54 -2.49
C PRO A 274 -14.31 13.22 -3.42
N VAL A 275 -14.54 13.19 -4.74
CA VAL A 275 -13.66 13.74 -5.77
C VAL A 275 -13.79 15.26 -5.87
N THR A 276 -12.66 15.97 -5.84
CA THR A 276 -12.59 17.43 -6.04
C THR A 276 -12.03 17.76 -7.43
N THR A 277 -12.10 19.02 -7.86
CA THR A 277 -11.59 19.46 -9.19
C THR A 277 -10.80 20.77 -9.08
N ASN A 278 -10.08 20.93 -7.97
CA ASN A 278 -9.23 22.08 -7.73
C ASN A 278 -7.88 21.92 -8.45
N ASP A 279 -7.13 23.01 -8.59
CA ASP A 279 -5.79 22.97 -9.19
C ASP A 279 -4.86 22.07 -8.33
N GLY A 280 -4.06 21.24 -9.00
CA GLY A 280 -3.20 20.25 -8.36
C GLY A 280 -3.92 19.07 -7.68
N CYS A 281 -5.24 18.89 -7.88
CA CYS A 281 -5.98 17.84 -7.18
C CYS A 281 -5.49 16.41 -7.45
N ALA A 282 -4.82 16.15 -8.57
CA ALA A 282 -4.35 14.81 -8.92
C ALA A 282 -3.14 14.39 -8.08
N LEU A 283 -2.23 15.33 -7.76
CA LEU A 283 -1.03 15.09 -6.95
C LEU A 283 -1.34 14.56 -5.53
N GLU A 284 -2.55 14.81 -5.05
CA GLU A 284 -3.04 14.33 -3.76
C GLU A 284 -4.04 13.16 -3.89
N GLY A 285 -4.21 12.64 -5.11
CA GLY A 285 -5.21 11.65 -5.50
C GLY A 285 -6.64 12.06 -5.18
N LEU A 286 -6.93 13.37 -5.11
CA LEU A 286 -8.29 13.87 -4.90
C LEU A 286 -9.13 13.75 -6.17
N CYS A 287 -8.49 13.73 -7.34
CA CYS A 287 -9.12 13.64 -8.65
C CYS A 287 -8.25 12.83 -9.62
N VAL A 288 -8.80 12.56 -10.81
CA VAL A 288 -8.00 12.09 -11.95
C VAL A 288 -7.73 13.28 -12.84
N CYS A 289 -6.52 13.36 -13.36
CA CYS A 289 -6.12 14.30 -14.40
C CYS A 289 -7.08 14.30 -15.61
N SER A 290 -7.90 15.33 -15.71
CA SER A 290 -8.81 15.58 -16.85
C SER A 290 -8.55 16.92 -17.52
N GLU A 291 -7.92 17.84 -16.81
CA GLU A 291 -7.46 19.14 -17.27
C GLU A 291 -6.02 19.31 -16.82
N ALA A 292 -5.21 20.07 -17.58
CA ALA A 292 -3.81 20.32 -17.24
C ALA A 292 -3.64 20.84 -15.81
N ARG A 293 -4.50 21.77 -15.37
CA ARG A 293 -4.47 22.33 -14.01
C ARG A 293 -4.61 21.29 -12.89
N HIS A 294 -5.22 20.13 -13.14
CA HIS A 294 -5.35 19.07 -12.13
C HIS A 294 -4.00 18.39 -11.84
N CYS A 295 -3.11 18.32 -12.82
CA CYS A 295 -1.83 17.61 -12.76
C CYS A 295 -0.64 18.52 -12.45
N ALA A 296 -0.84 19.85 -12.43
CA ALA A 296 0.21 20.85 -12.24
C ALA A 296 1.46 20.60 -13.13
N PRO A 297 1.32 20.58 -14.47
CA PRO A 297 2.41 20.25 -15.41
C PRO A 297 3.59 21.23 -15.34
N ASP A 298 3.40 22.40 -14.74
CA ASP A 298 4.45 23.37 -14.45
C ASP A 298 5.42 22.90 -13.33
N LYS A 299 5.04 21.89 -12.55
CA LYS A 299 5.84 21.32 -11.46
C LYS A 299 6.58 20.02 -11.84
N GLY A 300 6.33 19.45 -13.02
CA GLY A 300 6.95 18.20 -13.46
C GLY A 300 5.99 17.34 -14.26
#